data_AF-I1XM01-F1
#
_entry.id   AF-I1XM01-F1
#
_cell.length_a   1.000
_cell.length_b   1.000
_cell.length_c   1.000
_cell.angle_alpha   90.00
_cell.angle_beta   90.00
_cell.angle_gamma   90.00
#
_symmetry.space_group_name_H-M   'P 1'
#
loop_
_entity.id
_entity.type
_entity.pdbx_description
1 polymer ?
#
loop_
_entity_poly.entity_id
_entity_poly.type
_entity_poly.pdbx_seq_one_letter_code
_entity_poly.pdbx_strand_id
1 'polypeptide(L)'
;MKQKVFAWIALLGFFGSITLPVQAAMISTPDIIQSEQSAYDREQLSSMLERDDVQQQLLSMGVAPETVQDRVNSMTDFEIAQLNEQINDMPAGGILGAIVLIFVVFVITDAIGATDIFPFVRPVR
;
A
#
# COMPACT_ATOMS: atom_id res chain seq x y z
N MET A 1 -17.23 -32.65 63.02
CA MET A 1 -17.23 -32.66 61.54
C MET A 1 -17.72 -31.35 60.91
N LYS A 2 -18.68 -30.63 61.50
CA LYS A 2 -19.25 -29.39 60.94
C LYS A 2 -18.26 -28.23 60.75
N GLN A 3 -17.26 -28.08 61.63
CA GLN A 3 -16.21 -27.05 61.49
C GLN A 3 -15.28 -27.27 60.29
N LYS A 4 -14.97 -28.53 59.94
CA LYS A 4 -14.14 -28.85 58.77
C LYS A 4 -14.89 -28.49 57.48
N VAL A 5 -16.18 -28.81 57.40
CA VAL A 5 -17.04 -28.46 56.24
C VAL A 5 -17.11 -26.96 56.03
N PHE A 6 -17.19 -26.18 57.11
CA PHE A 6 -17.18 -24.71 57.02
C PHE A 6 -15.85 -24.15 56.48
N ALA A 7 -14.72 -24.76 56.88
CA ALA A 7 -13.41 -24.40 56.34
C ALA A 7 -13.26 -24.75 54.85
N TRP A 8 -13.81 -25.88 54.40
CA TRP A 8 -13.81 -26.25 52.98
C TRP A 8 -14.67 -25.32 52.12
N ILE A 9 -15.82 -24.86 52.62
CA ILE A 9 -16.68 -23.88 51.93
C ILE A 9 -15.99 -22.51 51.85
N ALA A 10 -15.32 -22.09 52.92
CA ALA A 10 -14.54 -20.84 52.93
C ALA A 10 -13.34 -20.88 51.96
N LEU A 11 -12.67 -22.02 51.84
CA LEU A 11 -11.55 -22.20 50.91
C LEU A 11 -12.00 -22.19 49.44
N LEU A 12 -13.15 -22.78 49.14
CA LEU A 12 -13.77 -22.75 47.81
C LEU A 12 -14.25 -21.34 47.41
N GLY A 13 -14.78 -20.57 48.37
CA GLY A 13 -15.17 -19.19 48.13
C GLY A 13 -13.99 -18.26 47.84
N PHE A 14 -12.81 -18.53 48.41
CA PHE A 14 -11.61 -17.72 48.19
C PHE A 14 -11.00 -17.91 46.79
N PHE A 15 -11.13 -19.09 46.19
CA PHE A 15 -10.65 -19.35 44.83
C PHE A 15 -11.54 -18.76 43.71
N GLY A 16 -12.81 -18.47 43.99
CA GLY A 16 -13.76 -17.92 43.01
C GLY A 16 -13.59 -16.43 42.69
N SER A 17 -12.77 -15.71 43.46
CA SER A 17 -12.60 -14.25 43.34
C SER A 17 -11.43 -13.82 42.45
N ILE A 18 -10.80 -14.75 41.72
CA ILE A 18 -9.76 -14.41 40.75
C ILE A 18 -10.46 -13.90 39.48
N THR A 19 -10.86 -12.64 39.48
CA THR A 19 -11.21 -11.93 38.25
C THR A 19 -9.93 -11.71 37.46
N LEU A 20 -9.69 -12.52 36.43
CA LEU A 20 -8.67 -12.20 35.43
C LEU A 20 -9.07 -10.87 34.78
N PRO A 21 -8.18 -9.86 34.72
CA PRO A 21 -8.48 -8.66 33.95
C PRO A 21 -8.62 -9.07 32.49
N VAL A 22 -9.83 -8.97 31.95
CA VAL A 22 -10.05 -9.00 30.50
C VAL A 22 -9.31 -7.78 29.96
N GLN A 23 -8.16 -8.02 29.32
CA GLN A 23 -7.42 -7.01 28.59
C GLN A 23 -8.20 -6.72 27.31
N ALA A 24 -9.19 -5.82 27.42
CA ALA A 24 -9.70 -5.11 26.26
C ALA A 24 -8.57 -4.18 25.79
N ALA A 25 -7.81 -4.61 24.79
CA ALA A 25 -6.88 -3.74 24.11
C ALA A 25 -7.70 -2.55 23.56
N MET A 26 -7.46 -1.36 24.10
CA MET A 26 -8.00 -0.13 23.55
C MET A 26 -7.41 -0.01 22.14
N ILE A 27 -8.22 -0.23 21.10
CA ILE A 27 -7.81 0.12 19.74
C ILE A 27 -7.65 1.63 19.73
N SER A 28 -6.41 2.06 19.56
CA SER A 28 -6.04 3.47 19.52
C SER A 28 -6.51 4.05 18.18
N THR A 29 -6.92 5.32 18.11
CA THR A 29 -7.16 5.99 16.81
C THR A 29 -6.01 5.80 15.80
N PRO A 30 -4.71 5.82 16.22
CA PRO A 30 -3.59 5.46 15.35
C PRO A 30 -3.70 4.07 14.70
N ASP A 31 -4.20 3.07 15.43
CA ASP A 31 -4.31 1.69 14.93
C ASP A 31 -5.36 1.58 13.83
N ILE A 32 -6.45 2.38 13.92
CA ILE A 32 -7.48 2.48 12.89
C ILE A 32 -6.96 3.23 11.66
N ILE A 33 -6.22 4.32 11.84
CA ILE A 33 -5.62 5.06 10.73
C ILE A 33 -4.62 4.19 9.98
N GLN A 34 -3.82 3.39 10.70
CA GLN A 34 -2.86 2.46 10.10
C GLN A 34 -3.57 1.39 9.27
N SER A 35 -4.67 0.81 9.76
CA SER A 35 -5.41 -0.20 8.99
C SER A 35 -6.10 0.36 7.75
N GLU A 36 -6.63 1.59 7.82
CA GLU A 36 -7.21 2.29 6.65
C GLU A 36 -6.13 2.59 5.60
N GLN A 37 -4.94 3.04 6.03
CA GLN A 37 -3.82 3.28 5.13
C GLN A 37 -3.39 2.00 4.41
N SER A 38 -3.30 0.88 5.12
CA SER A 38 -2.93 -0.41 4.52
C SER A 38 -3.97 -0.92 3.52
N ALA A 39 -5.25 -0.68 3.76
CA ALA A 39 -6.31 -0.98 2.79
C ALA A 39 -6.17 -0.14 1.52
N TYR A 40 -5.92 1.15 1.66
CA TYR A 40 -5.67 2.07 0.55
C TYR A 40 -4.42 1.68 -0.26
N ASP A 41 -3.32 1.34 0.41
CA ASP A 41 -2.08 0.92 -0.22
C ASP A 41 -2.28 -0.33 -1.08
N ARG A 42 -3.07 -1.29 -0.58
CA ARG A 42 -3.41 -2.52 -1.31
C ARG A 42 -4.30 -2.26 -2.52
N GLU A 43 -5.26 -1.36 -2.42
CA GLU A 43 -6.11 -0.94 -3.53
C GLU A 43 -5.29 -0.24 -4.62
N GLN A 44 -4.39 0.66 -4.23
CA GLN A 44 -3.47 1.33 -5.15
C GLN A 44 -2.63 0.30 -5.92
N LEU A 45 -2.05 -0.67 -5.23
CA LEU A 45 -1.23 -1.71 -5.87
C LEU A 45 -2.06 -2.60 -6.81
N SER A 46 -3.29 -2.97 -6.43
CA SER A 46 -4.22 -3.72 -7.31
C SER A 46 -4.48 -2.96 -8.60
N SER A 47 -4.82 -1.66 -8.50
CA SER A 47 -5.10 -0.82 -9.67
C SER A 47 -3.91 -0.71 -10.61
N MET A 48 -2.67 -0.74 -10.08
CA MET A 48 -1.46 -0.71 -10.90
C MET A 48 -1.22 -2.04 -11.61
N LEU A 49 -1.43 -3.17 -10.92
CA LEU A 49 -1.28 -4.51 -11.50
C LEU A 49 -2.35 -4.83 -12.55
N GLU A 50 -3.52 -4.19 -12.45
CA GLU A 50 -4.60 -4.31 -13.43
C GLU A 50 -4.31 -3.58 -14.75
N ARG A 51 -3.29 -2.72 -14.81
CA ARG A 51 -2.94 -2.02 -16.04
C ARG A 51 -2.37 -2.96 -17.10
N ASP A 52 -2.87 -2.83 -18.33
CA ASP A 52 -2.45 -3.65 -19.47
C ASP A 52 -0.93 -3.61 -19.72
N ASP A 53 -0.30 -2.45 -19.55
CA ASP A 53 1.14 -2.28 -19.77
C ASP A 53 1.98 -3.00 -18.70
N VAL A 54 1.51 -3.01 -17.45
CA VAL A 54 2.14 -3.75 -16.35
C VAL A 54 1.97 -5.26 -16.55
N GLN A 55 0.78 -5.72 -16.94
CA GLN A 55 0.54 -7.14 -17.22
C GLN A 55 1.39 -7.65 -18.39
N GLN A 56 1.45 -6.91 -19.49
CA GLN A 56 2.29 -7.26 -20.64
C GLN A 56 3.77 -7.32 -20.25
N GLN A 57 4.23 -6.39 -19.41
CA GLN A 57 5.61 -6.39 -18.91
C GLN A 57 5.88 -7.61 -18.02
N LEU A 58 4.98 -7.95 -17.10
CA LEU A 58 5.09 -9.14 -16.24
C LEU A 58 5.10 -10.43 -17.08
N LEU A 59 4.24 -10.53 -18.08
CA LEU A 59 4.20 -11.63 -19.04
C LEU A 59 5.50 -11.74 -19.83
N SER A 60 6.08 -10.62 -20.25
CA SER A 60 7.38 -10.60 -20.95
C SER A 60 8.53 -11.13 -20.08
N MET A 61 8.41 -11.02 -18.76
CA MET A 61 9.34 -11.59 -17.78
C MET A 61 9.01 -13.04 -17.41
N GLY A 62 7.98 -13.64 -18.03
CA GLY A 62 7.54 -15.02 -17.76
C GLY A 62 6.71 -15.17 -16.49
N VAL A 63 6.18 -14.07 -15.93
CA VAL A 63 5.35 -14.09 -14.73
C VAL A 63 3.88 -13.96 -15.12
N ALA A 64 3.07 -14.93 -14.72
CA ALA A 64 1.64 -14.91 -14.97
C ALA A 64 0.92 -13.93 -14.01
N PRO A 65 -0.03 -13.10 -14.49
CA PRO A 65 -0.72 -12.10 -13.67
C PRO A 65 -1.36 -12.67 -12.40
N GLU A 66 -1.93 -13.86 -12.49
CA GLU A 66 -2.55 -14.57 -11.36
C GLU A 66 -1.55 -14.85 -10.23
N THR A 67 -0.31 -15.18 -10.58
CA THR A 67 0.75 -15.47 -9.60
C THR A 67 1.19 -14.21 -8.85
N VAL A 68 1.11 -13.04 -9.51
CA VAL A 68 1.44 -11.76 -8.88
C VAL A 68 0.36 -11.35 -7.90
N GLN A 69 -0.92 -11.55 -8.28
CA GLN A 69 -2.04 -11.26 -7.39
C GLN A 69 -1.98 -12.13 -6.12
N ASP A 70 -1.66 -13.42 -6.26
CA ASP A 70 -1.49 -14.31 -5.11
C ASP A 70 -0.34 -13.88 -4.19
N ARG A 71 0.76 -13.37 -4.78
CA ARG A 71 1.90 -12.85 -4.01
C ARG A 71 1.51 -11.60 -3.22
N VAL A 72 0.87 -10.62 -3.85
CA VAL A 72 0.37 -9.42 -3.15
C VAL A 72 -0.64 -9.81 -2.08
N ASN A 73 -1.47 -10.82 -2.35
CA ASN A 73 -2.43 -11.34 -1.37
C ASN A 73 -1.74 -11.94 -0.13
N SER A 74 -0.57 -12.55 -0.31
CA SER A 74 0.22 -13.15 0.77
C SER A 74 1.14 -12.17 1.52
N MET A 75 1.32 -10.94 1.02
CA MET A 75 2.15 -9.93 1.66
C MET A 75 1.49 -9.33 2.89
N THR A 76 2.31 -8.98 3.87
CA THR A 76 1.89 -8.21 5.05
C THR A 76 1.67 -6.74 4.70
N ASP A 77 0.87 -6.06 5.52
CA ASP A 77 0.57 -4.64 5.35
C ASP A 77 1.83 -3.76 5.26
N PHE A 78 2.86 -4.10 6.04
CA PHE A 78 4.16 -3.41 6.02
C PHE A 78 4.91 -3.62 4.70
N GLU A 79 4.90 -4.84 4.15
CA GLU A 79 5.55 -5.14 2.88
C GLU A 79 4.86 -4.45 1.70
N ILE A 80 3.53 -4.35 1.73
CA ILE A 80 2.76 -3.61 0.72
C ILE A 80 3.10 -2.12 0.76
N ALA A 81 3.14 -1.51 1.96
CA ALA A 81 3.51 -0.11 2.12
C ALA A 81 4.93 0.17 1.59
N GLN A 82 5.89 -0.69 1.94
CA GLN A 82 7.27 -0.57 1.46
C GLN A 82 7.38 -0.75 -0.07
N LEU A 83 6.60 -1.66 -0.64
CA LEU A 83 6.57 -1.88 -2.09
C LEU A 83 5.98 -0.67 -2.83
N ASN A 84 4.89 -0.10 -2.33
CA ASN A 84 4.30 1.10 -2.91
C ASN A 84 5.25 2.28 -2.86
N GLU A 85 5.99 2.48 -1.77
CA GLU A 85 7.01 3.53 -1.67
C GLU A 85 8.08 3.35 -2.77
N GLN A 86 8.58 2.13 -2.96
CA GLN A 86 9.55 1.83 -4.03
C GLN A 86 8.96 2.06 -5.43
N ILE A 87 7.70 1.70 -5.67
CA ILE A 87 7.03 1.90 -6.96
C ILE A 87 6.82 3.39 -7.25
N ASN A 88 6.46 4.18 -6.25
CA ASN A 88 6.29 5.63 -6.38
C ASN A 88 7.62 6.36 -6.65
N ASP A 89 8.73 5.84 -6.13
CA ASP A 89 10.07 6.36 -6.39
C ASP A 89 10.62 5.97 -7.77
N MET A 90 10.04 4.96 -8.42
CA MET A 90 10.42 4.62 -9.79
C MET A 90 9.86 5.65 -10.79
N PRO A 91 10.62 6.03 -11.84
CA PRO A 91 10.12 6.93 -12.86
C PRO A 91 8.84 6.37 -13.49
N ALA A 92 7.70 7.01 -13.19
CA ALA A 92 6.41 6.70 -13.78
C ALA A 92 6.40 7.14 -15.25
N GLY A 93 7.09 6.40 -16.11
CA GLY A 93 7.40 6.88 -17.43
C GLY A 93 7.91 5.78 -18.34
N GLY A 94 7.01 4.88 -18.74
CA GLY A 94 7.20 4.06 -19.93
C GLY A 94 7.20 4.93 -21.20
N ILE A 95 6.70 4.39 -22.31
CA ILE A 95 6.61 5.11 -23.59
C ILE A 95 5.90 6.46 -23.45
N LEU A 96 4.87 6.57 -22.61
CA LEU A 96 4.17 7.84 -22.35
C LEU A 96 5.10 8.90 -21.73
N GLY A 97 5.98 8.52 -20.79
CA GLY A 97 6.95 9.43 -20.21
C GLY A 97 7.96 9.92 -21.24
N ALA A 98 8.42 9.03 -22.12
CA ALA A 98 9.31 9.40 -23.23
C ALA A 98 8.63 10.35 -24.24
N ILE A 99 7.37 10.10 -24.59
CA ILE A 99 6.58 10.98 -25.48
C ILE A 99 6.43 12.37 -24.84
N VAL A 100 6.06 12.44 -23.57
CA VAL A 100 5.90 13.71 -22.84
C VAL A 100 7.24 14.45 -22.73
N LEU A 101 8.35 13.73 -22.46
CA LEU A 101 9.68 14.34 -22.41
C LEU A 101 10.10 14.91 -23.76
N ILE A 102 9.92 14.16 -24.84
CA ILE A 102 10.20 14.64 -26.21
C ILE A 102 9.33 15.87 -26.52
N PHE A 103 8.05 15.84 -26.15
CA PHE A 103 7.15 16.97 -26.31
C PHE A 103 7.65 18.21 -25.56
N VAL A 104 8.03 18.08 -24.28
CA VAL A 104 8.58 19.18 -23.47
C VAL A 104 9.87 19.73 -24.07
N VAL A 105 10.79 18.86 -24.51
CA VAL A 105 12.02 19.28 -25.17
C VAL A 105 11.72 20.09 -26.42
N PHE A 106 10.82 19.61 -27.29
CA PHE A 106 10.45 20.36 -28.49
C PHE A 106 9.76 21.69 -28.19
N VAL A 107 8.88 21.74 -27.18
CA VAL A 107 8.25 23.00 -26.75
C VAL A 107 9.30 24.02 -26.28
N ILE A 108 10.29 23.60 -25.49
CA ILE A 108 11.39 24.48 -25.04
C ILE A 108 12.23 24.94 -26.23
N THR A 109 12.57 24.03 -27.13
CA THR A 109 13.41 24.31 -28.31
C THR A 109 12.72 25.29 -29.27
N ASP A 110 11.39 25.20 -29.38
CA ASP A 110 10.53 26.11 -30.14
C ASP A 110 10.42 27.49 -29.47
N ALA A 111 10.25 27.53 -28.14
CA ALA A 111 10.23 28.77 -27.38
C ALA A 111 11.55 29.56 -27.45
N ILE A 112 12.70 28.89 -27.62
CA ILE A 112 14.01 29.53 -27.82
C ILE A 112 14.23 29.90 -29.30
N GLY A 113 13.38 29.43 -30.22
CA GLY A 113 13.46 29.69 -31.66
C GLY A 113 14.50 28.84 -32.40
N ALA A 114 14.95 27.73 -31.80
CA ALA A 114 15.85 26.78 -32.45
C ALA A 114 15.09 25.79 -33.36
N THR A 115 13.79 25.59 -33.13
CA THR A 115 12.87 24.83 -33.98
C THR A 115 11.55 25.60 -34.15
N ASP A 116 10.72 25.23 -35.14
CA ASP A 116 9.34 25.72 -35.32
C ASP A 116 8.46 24.52 -35.66
N ILE A 117 8.00 23.81 -34.63
CA ILE A 117 7.22 22.56 -34.75
C ILE A 117 5.79 22.78 -34.26
N PHE A 118 5.61 23.62 -33.24
CA PHE A 118 4.34 23.88 -32.58
C PHE A 118 3.88 25.32 -32.86
N PRO A 119 2.86 25.53 -33.72
CA PRO A 119 2.43 26.87 -34.15
C PRO A 119 1.81 27.74 -33.03
N PHE A 120 1.55 27.15 -31.87
CA PHE A 120 1.06 27.85 -30.68
C PHE A 120 2.19 28.33 -29.75
N VAL A 121 3.42 27.83 -29.91
CA VAL A 121 4.59 28.29 -29.17
C VAL A 121 5.18 29.47 -29.94
N ARG A 122 5.29 30.63 -29.29
CA ARG A 122 5.90 31.82 -29.89
C ARG A 122 7.33 31.95 -29.35
N PRO A 123 8.34 32.11 -30.22
CA PRO A 123 9.70 32.31 -29.75
C PRO A 123 9.79 33.54 -28.85
N VAL A 124 10.47 33.39 -27.71
CA VAL A 124 10.77 34.48 -26.80
C VAL A 124 11.87 35.30 -27.47
N ARG A 125 11.48 36.40 -28.11
CA ARG A 125 12.40 37.40 -28.65
C ARG A 125 12.86 38.36 -27.55
#